data_AF-A0A6L7Q129-F1
#
_entry.id   AF-A0A6L7Q129-F1
#
_cell.length_a   1.000
_cell.length_b   1.000
_cell.length_c   1.000
_cell.angle_alpha   90.00
_cell.angle_beta   90.00
_cell.angle_gamma   90.00
#
_symmetry.space_group_name_H-M   'P 1'
#
loop_
_entity.id
_entity.type
_entity.pdbx_description
1 polymer ?
#
loop_
_entity_poly.entity_id
_entity_poly.type
_entity_poly.pdbx_seq_one_letter_code
_entity_poly.pdbx_strand_id
1 'polypeptide(L)' 'KDSCFSLPPEMAERVDEAMQQQGRSRSEFLREAVLRYIEECEWRQLLYYGEERARERGIGPEDVAGLVEEYRAETGQTSA' A
#
# COMPACT_ATOMS: atom_id res chain seq x y z
N LYS A 1 -20.84 -11.51 3.11
CA LYS A 1 -21.98 -10.70 2.62
C LYS A 1 -21.75 -10.48 1.14
N ASP A 2 -22.61 -11.00 0.27
CA ASP A 2 -22.44 -10.83 -1.17
C ASP A 2 -22.79 -9.38 -1.55
N SER A 3 -21.89 -8.73 -2.29
CA SER A 3 -22.02 -7.33 -2.67
C SER A 3 -22.18 -7.25 -4.18
N CYS A 4 -23.28 -6.67 -4.64
CA CYS A 4 -23.50 -6.36 -6.05
C CYS A 4 -23.10 -4.90 -6.29
N PHE A 5 -22.35 -4.64 -7.35
CA PHE A 5 -21.97 -3.29 -7.78
C PHE A 5 -22.09 -3.21 -9.30
N SER A 6 -22.54 -2.04 -9.77
CA SER A 6 -22.67 -1.76 -11.19
C SER A 6 -21.38 -1.15 -11.72
N LEU A 7 -20.94 -1.61 -12.88
CA LEU A 7 -19.82 -1.04 -13.62
C LEU A 7 -20.34 -0.38 -14.89
N PRO A 8 -19.74 0.74 -15.34
CA PRO A 8 -19.96 1.24 -16.69
C PRO A 8 -19.70 0.13 -17.72
N PRO A 9 -20.46 0.04 -18.83
CA PRO A 9 -20.34 -1.05 -19.80
C PRO A 9 -18.90 -1.25 -20.32
N GLU A 10 -18.23 -0.16 -20.70
CA GLU A 10 -16.84 -0.18 -21.15
C GLU A 10 -15.88 -0.75 -20.09
N MET A 11 -16.12 -0.44 -18.81
CA MET A 11 -15.31 -0.99 -17.72
C MET A 11 -15.59 -2.48 -17.51
N ALA A 12 -16.85 -2.91 -17.64
CA ALA A 12 -17.21 -4.32 -17.53
C ALA A 12 -16.53 -5.16 -18.62
N GLU A 13 -16.49 -4.66 -19.86
CA GLU A 13 -15.78 -5.32 -20.97
C GLU A 13 -14.29 -5.48 -20.66
N ARG A 14 -13.63 -4.42 -20.19
CA ARG A 14 -12.21 -4.47 -19.81
C ARG A 14 -11.92 -5.41 -18.64
N VAL A 15 -12.83 -5.50 -17.67
CA VAL A 15 -12.71 -6.46 -16.57
C VAL A 15 -12.81 -7.89 -17.10
N ASP A 16 -13.74 -8.15 -18.01
CA ASP A 16 -13.93 -9.48 -18.60
C ASP A 16 -12.72 -9.92 -19.42
N GLU A 17 -12.15 -9.02 -20.24
CA GLU A 17 -10.91 -9.28 -20.96
C GLU A 17 -9.75 -9.59 -20.01
N ALA A 18 -9.58 -8.79 -18.95
CA ALA A 18 -8.52 -8.98 -17.97
C ALA A 18 -8.67 -10.30 -17.19
N MET A 19 -9.89 -10.68 -16.85
CA MET A 19 -10.20 -11.96 -16.20
C MET A 19 -9.86 -13.14 -17.11
N GLN A 20 -10.25 -13.09 -18.38
CA GLN A 20 -10.01 -14.15 -19.35
C GLN A 20 -8.52 -14.40 -19.56
N GLN A 21 -7.72 -13.34 -19.66
CA GLN A 21 -6.26 -13.43 -19.79
C GLN A 21 -5.59 -14.09 -18.57
N GLN A 22 -6.19 -13.95 -17.38
CA GLN A 22 -5.63 -14.47 -16.13
C GLN A 22 -6.26 -15.79 -15.67
N GLY A 23 -7.31 -16.27 -16.35
CA GLY A 23 -8.04 -17.48 -15.96
C GLY A 23 -8.74 -17.36 -14.59
N ARG A 24 -9.18 -16.16 -14.20
CA ARG A 24 -9.75 -15.88 -12.87
C ARG A 24 -11.24 -15.62 -12.92
N SER A 25 -11.95 -15.90 -11.83
CA SER A 25 -13.36 -15.51 -11.72
C SER A 25 -13.52 -14.01 -11.47
N ARG A 26 -14.72 -13.48 -11.76
CA ARG A 26 -15.03 -12.06 -11.60
C ARG A 26 -14.91 -11.59 -10.16
N SER A 27 -15.35 -12.43 -9.22
CA SER A 27 -15.28 -12.14 -7.79
C SER A 27 -13.85 -12.16 -7.26
N GLU A 28 -12.99 -13.04 -7.75
CA GLU A 28 -11.56 -13.08 -7.38
C GLU A 28 -10.83 -11.85 -7.91
N PHE A 29 -10.99 -11.52 -9.19
CA PHE A 29 -10.33 -10.37 -9.80
C PHE A 29 -10.69 -9.06 -9.09
N LEU A 30 -11.99 -8.84 -8.85
CA LEU A 30 -12.47 -7.60 -8.24
C LEU A 30 -12.11 -7.52 -6.76
N ARG A 31 -12.08 -8.65 -6.03
CA ARG A 31 -11.61 -8.68 -4.64
C ARG A 31 -10.14 -8.27 -4.56
N GLU A 32 -9.28 -8.84 -5.39
CA GLU A 32 -7.87 -8.48 -5.39
C GLU A 32 -7.66 -7.01 -5.77
N ALA A 33 -8.34 -6.53 -6.81
CA ALA A 33 -8.26 -5.14 -7.23
C ALA A 33 -8.64 -4.17 -6.10
N VAL A 34 -9.75 -4.45 -5.39
CA VAL A 34 -10.18 -3.64 -4.24
C VAL A 34 -9.19 -3.72 -3.08
N LEU A 35 -8.68 -4.91 -2.75
CA LEU A 35 -7.68 -5.06 -1.69
C LEU A 35 -6.41 -4.26 -1.98
N ARG A 36 -5.88 -4.37 -3.19
CA ARG A 36 -4.69 -3.60 -3.61
C ARG A 36 -4.92 -2.10 -3.56
N TYR A 37 -6.11 -1.64 -3.94
CA TYR A 37 -6.46 -0.22 -3.85
C TYR A 37 -6.53 0.28 -2.40
N ILE A 38 -7.07 -0.53 -1.49
CA ILE A 38 -7.11 -0.20 -0.06
C ILE A 38 -5.69 -0.14 0.50
N GLU A 39 -4.86 -1.15 0.23
CA GLU A 39 -3.46 -1.19 0.66
C GLU A 39 -2.69 0.03 0.13
N GLU A 40 -2.88 0.41 -1.14
CA GLU A 40 -2.27 1.61 -1.71
C GLU A 40 -2.73 2.89 -1.00
N CYS A 41 -4.01 2.99 -0.64
CA CYS A 41 -4.52 4.13 0.13
C CYS A 41 -3.86 4.21 1.50
N GLU A 42 -3.76 3.10 2.22
CA GLU A 42 -3.10 3.02 3.53
C GLU A 42 -1.62 3.38 3.42
N TRP A 43 -0.93 2.90 2.38
CA TRP A 43 0.48 3.20 2.14
C TRP A 43 0.71 4.69 1.87
N ARG A 44 -0.16 5.33 1.08
CA ARG A 44 -0.11 6.78 0.85
C ARG A 44 -0.28 7.58 2.13
N GLN A 45 -1.16 7.15 3.02
CA GLN A 45 -1.33 7.80 4.32
C GLN A 45 -0.08 7.69 5.19
N LEU A 46 0.56 6.52 5.22
CA LEU A 46 1.81 6.32 5.94
C LEU A 46 2.95 7.19 5.38
N LEU A 47 3.07 7.27 4.05
CA LEU A 47 4.05 8.11 3.38
C LEU A 47 3.83 9.59 3.71
N TYR A 48 2.58 10.07 3.61
CA TYR A 48 2.25 11.46 3.97
C TYR A 48 2.63 11.78 5.41
N TYR A 49 2.25 10.92 6.34
CA TYR A 49 2.64 11.06 7.75
C TYR A 49 4.17 11.11 7.92
N GLY A 50 4.89 10.21 7.26
CA GLY A 50 6.36 10.16 7.30
C GLY A 50 7.00 11.43 6.74
N GLU A 51 6.51 11.93 5.60
CA GLU A 51 6.99 13.16 4.97
C GLU A 51 6.78 14.38 5.86
N GLU A 52 5.60 14.52 6.49
CA GLU A 52 5.35 15.60 7.44
C GLU A 52 6.32 15.54 8.62
N ARG A 53 6.52 14.36 9.23
CA ARG A 53 7.43 14.19 10.36
C ARG A 53 8.89 14.44 9.99
N ALA A 54 9.32 13.98 8.83
CA ALA A 54 10.68 14.22 8.34
C ALA A 54 10.91 15.72 8.12
N ARG A 55 9.95 16.40 7.50
CA ARG A 55 10.00 17.85 7.27
C ARG A 55 10.05 18.65 8.57
N GLU A 56 9.20 18.32 9.55
CA GLU A 56 9.19 18.95 10.89
C GLU A 56 10.53 18.83 11.61
N ARG A 57 11.27 17.76 11.34
CA ARG A 57 12.55 17.44 12.01
C ARG A 57 13.78 17.76 11.14
N GLY A 58 13.58 18.26 9.92
CA GLY A 58 14.67 18.53 8.98
C GLY A 58 15.45 17.28 8.55
N ILE A 59 14.81 16.11 8.54
CA ILE A 59 15.43 14.82 8.18
C ILE A 59 15.40 14.64 6.66
N GLY A 60 16.58 14.45 6.06
CA GLY A 60 16.77 14.10 4.66
C GLY A 60 17.06 12.61 4.44
N PRO A 61 17.04 12.14 3.18
CA PRO A 61 17.42 10.76 2.82
C PRO A 61 18.82 10.34 3.32
N GLU A 62 19.76 11.29 3.36
CA GLU A 62 21.14 11.10 3.84
C GLU A 62 21.22 10.75 5.33
N ASP A 63 20.25 11.19 6.13
CA ASP A 63 20.23 10.97 7.59
C ASP A 63 19.69 9.59 7.97
N VAL A 64 18.98 8.93 7.05
CA VAL A 64 18.26 7.67 7.31
C VAL A 64 19.19 6.57 7.82
N ALA A 65 20.36 6.41 7.21
CA ALA A 65 21.31 5.38 7.62
C ALA A 65 21.78 5.58 9.07
N GLY A 66 22.13 6.82 9.43
CA GLY A 66 22.56 7.16 10.79
C GLY A 66 21.46 6.95 11.82
N LEU A 67 20.24 7.41 11.54
CA LEU A 67 19.08 7.22 12.43
C LEU A 67 18.74 5.74 12.66
N VAL A 68 18.89 4.91 11.62
CA VAL A 68 18.67 3.45 11.74
C VAL A 68 19.76 2.79 12.58
N GLU A 69 21.02 3.19 12.42
CA GLU A 69 22.13 2.70 13.24
C GLU A 69 21.97 3.09 14.71
N GLU A 70 21.64 4.36 14.98
CA GLU A 70 21.36 4.89 16.31
C GLU A 70 20.24 4.08 16.98
N TYR A 71 19.09 3.92 16.31
CA TYR A 71 17.96 3.16 16.84
C TYR A 71 18.31 1.69 17.13
N ARG A 72 19.08 1.03 16.25
CA ARG A 72 19.52 -0.35 16.46
C ARG A 72 20.50 -0.47 17.63
N ALA A 73 21.37 0.52 17.83
CA ALA A 73 22.28 0.57 18.96
C ALA A 73 21.54 0.74 20.29
N GLU A 74 20.52 1.62 20.33
CA GLU A 74 19.66 1.83 21.50
C GLU A 74 18.84 0.58 21.87
N THR A 75 18.22 -0.05 20.86
CA THR A 75 17.37 -1.23 21.08
C THR A 75 18.17 -2.50 21.37
N GLY A 76 19.37 -2.64 20.77
CA GLY A 76 20.30 -3.74 21.06
C GLY A 76 20.91 -3.70 22.46
N GLN A 77 21.02 -2.52 23.08
CA GLN A 77 21.50 -2.36 24.46
C GLN A 77 20.43 -2.65 25.52
N THR A 78 19.14 -2.60 25.16
CA THR A 78 18.02 -2.79 26.10
C THR A 78 17.69 -4.29 26.34
N SER A 79 18.31 -5.20 25.59
CA SER A 79 18.09 -6.66 25.69
C SER A 79 19.21 -7.43 26.44
N ALA A 80 20.08 -6.73 27.17
CA ALA A 80 21.17 -7.32 27.97
C ALA A 80 20.91 -7.23 29.48
#